data_AF-A0A662TB93-F1
#
_entry.id   AF-A0A662TB93-F1
#
_cell.length_a   1.000
_cell.length_b   1.000
_cell.length_c   1.000
_cell.angle_alpha   90.00
_cell.angle_beta   90.00
_cell.angle_gamma   90.00
#
_symmetry.space_group_name_H-M   'P 1'
#
loop_
_entity.id
_entity.type
_entity.pdbx_description
1 polymer ?
#
loop_
_entity_poly.entity_id
_entity_poly.type
_entity_poly.pdbx_seq_one_letter_code
_entity_poly.pdbx_strand_id
1 'polypeptide(L)'
;MCPVRRARKGKKKYYLTVKAPPVLGGIELLPIITTDPNNAIGRHVEVLLADITGDFKHQFIKVKLKIVAVKDGVAETIYSGHEYFREYERSLIMRGTSYVKAIRDVTTKDGYR
;
A
#
# COMPACT_ATOMS: atom_id res chain seq x y z
N MET A 1 -15.99 4.12 47.62
CA MET A 1 -14.66 3.77 47.10
C MET A 1 -14.64 4.09 45.61
N CYS A 2 -13.85 5.08 45.19
CA CYS A 2 -13.75 5.51 43.79
C CYS A 2 -12.72 4.61 43.07
N PRO A 3 -13.01 4.00 41.91
CA PRO A 3 -12.04 3.15 41.23
C PRO A 3 -10.93 4.03 40.63
N VAL A 4 -9.71 3.86 41.14
CA VAL A 4 -8.52 4.57 40.68
C VAL A 4 -8.28 4.22 39.21
N ARG A 5 -8.34 5.22 38.33
CA ARG A 5 -8.04 5.06 36.90
C ARG A 5 -6.61 4.53 36.75
N ARG A 6 -6.45 3.25 36.38
CA ARG A 6 -5.14 2.68 36.04
C ARG A 6 -4.55 3.47 34.87
N ALA A 7 -3.45 4.16 35.11
CA ALA A 7 -2.68 4.82 34.06
C ALA A 7 -2.27 3.78 33.01
N ARG A 8 -2.70 4.00 31.76
CA ARG A 8 -2.42 3.09 30.64
C ARG A 8 -0.92 3.14 30.36
N LYS A 9 -0.18 2.07 30.63
CA LYS A 9 1.24 1.94 30.26
C LYS A 9 1.39 2.23 28.76
N GLY A 10 2.12 3.28 28.42
CA GLY A 10 2.38 3.67 27.03
C GLY A 10 3.09 2.54 26.29
N LYS A 11 2.53 2.10 25.17
CA LYS A 11 3.16 1.10 24.31
C LYS A 11 4.31 1.77 23.56
N LYS A 12 5.46 1.09 23.47
CA LYS A 12 6.60 1.55 22.66
C LYS A 12 6.16 1.65 21.19
N LYS A 13 6.61 2.70 20.51
CA LYS A 13 6.36 2.95 19.09
C LYS A 13 7.67 2.76 18.34
N TYR A 14 7.64 1.96 17.29
CA TYR A 14 8.73 1.78 16.35
C TYR A 14 8.35 2.45 15.04
N TYR A 15 9.29 3.19 14.47
CA TYR A 15 9.18 3.77 13.13
C TYR A 15 9.89 2.84 12.16
N LEU A 16 9.15 2.35 11.18
CA LEU A 16 9.67 1.48 10.12
C LEU A 16 9.64 2.22 8.80
N THR A 17 10.77 2.32 8.12
CA THR A 17 10.82 2.86 6.76
C THR A 17 10.31 1.79 5.81
N VAL A 18 9.29 2.10 5.01
CA VAL A 18 8.77 1.16 4.02
C VAL A 18 9.55 1.35 2.73
N LYS A 19 10.08 0.27 2.17
CA LYS A 19 10.76 0.31 0.87
C LYS A 19 9.84 -0.30 -0.19
N ALA A 20 9.67 0.41 -1.29
CA ALA A 20 8.94 -0.10 -2.45
C ALA A 20 9.63 -1.37 -3.01
N PRO A 21 8.89 -2.26 -3.69
CA PRO A 21 9.48 -3.42 -4.32
C PRO A 21 10.57 -3.01 -5.32
N PRO A 22 11.61 -3.85 -5.53
CA PRO A 22 12.71 -3.53 -6.44
C PRO A 22 12.23 -3.30 -7.87
N VAL A 23 11.15 -3.98 -8.27
CA VAL A 23 10.51 -3.83 -9.60
C VAL A 23 10.00 -2.41 -9.85
N LEU A 24 9.65 -1.68 -8.79
CA LEU A 24 9.08 -0.34 -8.83
C LEU A 24 10.11 0.74 -8.48
N GLY A 25 11.42 0.45 -8.58
CA GLY A 25 12.47 1.44 -8.36
C GLY A 25 12.99 1.53 -6.91
N GLY A 26 12.46 0.73 -5.98
CA GLY A 26 13.05 0.55 -4.65
C GLY A 26 13.07 1.83 -3.78
N ILE A 27 12.18 2.77 -4.05
CA ILE A 27 12.11 4.06 -3.37
C ILE A 27 11.62 3.89 -1.93
N GLU A 28 12.14 4.74 -1.05
CA GLU A 28 11.70 4.84 0.33
C GLU A 28 10.38 5.60 0.42
N LEU A 29 9.42 4.98 1.10
CA LEU A 29 8.08 5.48 1.28
C LEU A 29 7.90 6.02 2.70
N LEU A 30 6.70 6.53 2.95
CA LEU A 30 6.31 7.05 4.26
C LEU A 30 6.55 6.01 5.38
N PRO A 31 7.13 6.44 6.51
CA PRO A 31 7.39 5.54 7.62
C PRO A 31 6.09 5.11 8.29
N ILE A 32 6.01 3.83 8.67
CA ILE A 32 4.88 3.26 9.40
C ILE A 32 5.22 3.18 10.87
N ILE A 33 4.24 3.51 11.69
CA ILE A 33 4.31 3.36 13.14
C ILE A 33 3.75 1.98 13.52
N THR A 34 4.55 1.18 14.20
CA THR A 34 4.12 -0.11 14.76
C THR A 34 4.47 -0.22 16.24
N THR A 35 3.77 -1.11 16.95
CA THR A 35 4.12 -1.46 18.34
C THR A 35 5.26 -2.48 18.39
N ASP A 36 5.34 -3.36 17.40
CA ASP A 36 6.41 -4.36 17.26
C ASP A 36 6.71 -4.58 15.77
N PRO A 37 7.96 -4.87 15.38
CA PRO A 37 8.33 -5.07 13.98
C PRO A 37 7.60 -6.26 13.33
N ASN A 38 7.39 -7.35 14.09
CA ASN A 38 6.67 -8.53 13.60
C ASN A 38 5.20 -8.24 13.26
N ASN A 39 4.58 -7.29 13.96
CA ASN A 39 3.18 -6.89 13.72
C ASN A 39 2.99 -6.08 12.42
N ALA A 40 4.08 -5.64 11.79
CA ALA A 40 4.04 -4.94 10.51
C ALA A 40 3.89 -5.92 9.32
N ILE A 41 4.32 -7.17 9.51
CA ILE A 41 4.26 -8.21 8.47
C ILE A 41 2.80 -8.51 8.14
N GLY A 42 2.47 -8.54 6.84
CA GLY A 42 1.12 -8.80 6.34
C GLY A 42 0.21 -7.58 6.27
N ARG A 43 0.66 -6.39 6.70
CA ARG A 43 -0.10 -5.15 6.48
C ARG A 43 0.01 -4.71 5.02
N HIS A 44 -1.08 -4.12 4.54
CA HIS A 44 -1.14 -3.44 3.25
C HIS A 44 -0.91 -1.95 3.43
N VAL A 45 -0.06 -1.39 2.57
CA VAL A 45 0.26 0.03 2.49
C VAL A 45 -0.24 0.53 1.15
N GLU A 46 -1.05 1.57 1.19
CA GLU A 46 -1.57 2.22 -0.01
C GLU A 46 -0.68 3.40 -0.35
N VAL A 47 -0.21 3.46 -1.59
CA VAL A 47 0.70 4.50 -2.07
C VAL A 47 0.27 4.92 -3.47
N LEU A 48 0.51 6.17 -3.84
CA LEU A 48 0.30 6.62 -5.21
C LEU A 48 1.47 6.18 -6.09
N LEU A 49 1.17 5.75 -7.32
CA LEU A 49 2.23 5.43 -8.27
C LEU A 49 3.05 6.67 -8.69
N ALA A 50 2.43 7.86 -8.62
CA ALA A 50 3.09 9.13 -8.86
C ALA A 50 4.27 9.37 -7.93
N ASP A 51 4.16 9.00 -6.65
CA ASP A 51 5.23 9.18 -5.66
C ASP A 51 6.45 8.30 -5.95
N ILE A 52 6.23 7.20 -6.66
CA ILE A 52 7.25 6.23 -7.06
C ILE A 52 7.91 6.64 -8.38
N THR A 53 7.11 7.05 -9.38
CA THR A 53 7.64 7.29 -10.73
C THR A 53 8.08 8.75 -10.93
N GLY A 54 7.58 9.68 -10.10
CA GLY A 54 7.79 11.12 -10.29
C GLY A 54 6.93 11.74 -11.39
N ASP A 55 6.06 10.95 -12.03
CA ASP A 55 5.16 11.39 -13.09
C ASP A 55 3.79 11.78 -12.54
N PHE A 56 3.41 13.05 -12.72
CA PHE A 56 2.09 13.57 -12.33
C PHE A 56 0.92 12.88 -13.02
N LYS A 57 1.15 12.29 -14.19
CA LYS A 57 0.12 11.54 -14.92
C LYS A 57 -0.38 10.33 -14.14
N HIS A 58 0.43 9.76 -13.24
CA HIS A 58 0.06 8.54 -12.51
C HIS A 58 -0.64 8.80 -11.16
N GLN A 59 -1.11 10.02 -10.91
CA GLN A 59 -1.75 10.40 -9.65
C GLN A 59 -3.07 9.66 -9.39
N PHE A 60 -3.73 9.14 -10.44
CA PHE A 60 -4.99 8.41 -10.30
C PHE A 60 -4.81 6.91 -10.02
N ILE A 61 -3.59 6.41 -9.88
CA ILE A 61 -3.30 4.99 -9.61
C ILE A 61 -2.87 4.84 -8.15
N LYS A 62 -3.68 4.11 -7.38
CA LYS A 62 -3.35 3.63 -6.05
C LYS A 62 -2.74 2.25 -6.15
N VAL A 63 -1.56 2.08 -5.57
CA VAL A 63 -0.85 0.80 -5.49
C VAL A 63 -0.99 0.25 -4.09
N LYS A 64 -1.28 -1.05 -3.98
CA LYS A 64 -1.33 -1.81 -2.73
C LYS A 64 -0.06 -2.62 -2.59
N LEU A 65 0.75 -2.25 -1.61
CA LEU A 65 2.00 -2.93 -1.26
C LEU A 65 1.79 -3.76 0.01
N LYS A 66 2.20 -5.01 0.01
CA LYS A 66 2.13 -5.89 1.18
C LYS A 66 3.52 -6.02 1.81
N ILE A 67 3.64 -5.78 3.11
CA ILE A 67 4.90 -5.97 3.84
C ILE A 67 5.11 -7.47 4.08
N VAL A 68 6.27 -7.98 3.66
CA VAL A 68 6.62 -9.41 3.82
C VAL A 68 7.71 -9.63 4.85
N ALA A 69 8.72 -8.75 4.87
CA ALA A 69 9.81 -8.85 5.82
C ALA A 69 10.18 -7.47 6.35
N VAL A 70 10.79 -7.44 7.53
CA VAL A 70 11.38 -6.23 8.11
C VAL A 70 12.84 -6.56 8.44
N LYS A 71 13.77 -5.84 7.83
CA LYS A 71 15.23 -5.97 8.06
C LYS A 71 15.75 -4.63 8.57
N ASP A 72 16.36 -4.63 9.76
CA ASP A 72 17.06 -3.47 10.32
C ASP A 72 16.24 -2.16 10.33
N GLY A 73 14.92 -2.27 10.56
CA GLY A 73 14.01 -1.12 10.55
C GLY A 73 13.44 -0.74 9.18
N VAL A 74 13.85 -1.44 8.11
CA VAL A 74 13.32 -1.30 6.75
C VAL A 74 12.35 -2.43 6.46
N ALA A 75 11.13 -2.09 6.06
CA ALA A 75 10.10 -3.04 5.64
C ALA A 75 10.21 -3.31 4.13
N GLU A 76 10.52 -4.55 3.77
CA GLU A 76 10.48 -5.04 2.39
C GLU A 76 9.03 -5.34 2.00
N THR A 77 8.63 -4.84 0.83
CA THR A 77 7.28 -5.00 0.31
C THR A 77 7.22 -5.77 -0.99
N ILE A 78 6.09 -6.45 -1.20
CA ILE A 78 5.70 -7.08 -2.44
C ILE A 78 4.48 -6.35 -3.00
N TYR A 79 4.42 -6.24 -4.32
CA TYR A 79 3.26 -5.70 -5.01
C TYR A 79 2.07 -6.66 -4.91
N SER A 80 0.95 -6.19 -4.34
CA SER A 80 -0.27 -6.99 -4.17
C SER A 80 -1.33 -6.66 -5.21
N GLY A 81 -1.33 -5.45 -5.77
CA GLY A 81 -2.33 -5.01 -6.74
C GLY A 81 -2.37 -3.49 -6.90
N HIS A 82 -3.24 -3.02 -7.78
CA HIS A 82 -3.50 -1.60 -7.98
C HIS A 82 -4.99 -1.35 -8.18
N GLU A 83 -5.42 -0.14 -7.82
CA GLU A 83 -6.78 0.36 -8.03
C GLU A 83 -6.72 1.77 -8.61
N TYR A 84 -7.70 2.08 -9.46
CA TYR A 84 -7.90 3.44 -9.94
C TYR A 84 -8.75 4.23 -8.95
N PHE A 85 -8.53 5.54 -8.88
CA PHE A 85 -9.47 6.42 -8.19
C PHE A 85 -10.82 6.41 -8.90
N ARG A 86 -11.90 6.44 -8.11
CA ARG A 86 -13.27 6.39 -8.60
C ARG A 86 -13.61 7.61 -9.46
N GLU A 87 -13.00 8.75 -9.17
CA GLU A 87 -13.15 9.99 -9.93
C GLU A 87 -12.64 9.82 -11.37
N TYR A 88 -11.52 9.12 -11.53
CA TYR A 88 -10.94 8.84 -12.83
C TYR A 88 -11.80 7.87 -13.65
N GLU A 89 -12.28 6.78 -13.03
CA GLU A 89 -13.21 5.85 -13.68
C GLU A 89 -14.49 6.56 -14.14
N ARG A 90 -15.04 7.44 -13.31
CA ARG A 90 -16.24 8.23 -13.64
C ARG A 90 -16.00 9.21 -14.77
N SER A 91 -14.82 9.82 -14.85
CA SER A 91 -14.48 10.76 -15.93
C SER A 91 -14.40 10.09 -17.30
N LEU A 92 -14.12 8.78 -17.35
CA LEU A 92 -14.07 8.03 -18.60
C LEU A 92 -15.47 7.67 -19.12
N ILE A 93 -16.47 7.66 -18.24
CA ILE A 93 -17.83 7.27 -18.58
C ILE A 93 -18.63 8.51 -18.97
N MET A 94 -19.02 8.58 -20.24
CA MET A 94 -19.80 9.69 -20.80
C MET A 94 -21.18 9.24 -21.29
N ARG A 95 -22.10 10.19 -21.46
CA ARG A 95 -23.40 9.92 -22.10
C ARG A 95 -23.21 9.70 -23.59
N GLY A 96 -23.85 8.68 -24.15
CA GLY A 96 -23.74 8.35 -25.58
C GLY A 96 -22.54 7.49 -25.96
N THR A 97 -21.68 7.11 -25.01
CA THR A 97 -20.58 6.17 -25.22
C THR A 97 -20.92 4.78 -24.68
N SER A 98 -20.45 3.73 -25.36
CA SER A 98 -20.52 2.36 -24.86
C SER A 98 -19.32 2.05 -23.94
N TYR A 99 -19.59 1.52 -22.76
CA TYR A 99 -18.56 1.07 -21.82
C TYR A 99 -18.47 -0.46 -21.86
N VAL A 100 -17.28 -0.99 -22.16
CA VAL A 100 -17.01 -2.42 -22.19
C VAL A 100 -16.03 -2.77 -21.08
N LYS A 101 -16.45 -3.62 -20.14
CA LYS A 101 -15.61 -4.15 -19.06
C LYS A 101 -15.33 -5.62 -19.30
N ALA A 102 -14.08 -6.02 -19.17
CA ALA A 102 -13.67 -7.43 -19.17
C ALA A 102 -12.99 -7.75 -17.83
N ILE A 103 -13.44 -8.83 -17.18
CA ILE A 103 -12.81 -9.38 -15.98
C ILE A 103 -12.25 -10.73 -16.39
N ARG A 104 -10.94 -10.91 -16.20
CA ARG A 104 -10.24 -12.15 -16.57
C ARG A 104 -9.28 -12.52 -15.46
N ASP A 105 -9.33 -13.77 -15.06
CA ASP A 105 -8.31 -14.37 -14.22
C ASP A 105 -7.11 -14.69 -15.11
N VAL A 106 -5.94 -14.15 -14.77
CA VAL A 106 -4.70 -14.40 -15.50
C VAL A 106 -3.69 -14.98 -14.52
N THR A 107 -2.98 -16.03 -14.94
CA THR A 107 -1.86 -16.56 -14.17
C THR A 107 -0.57 -16.10 -14.83
N THR A 108 0.25 -15.38 -14.07
CA THR A 108 1.58 -14.95 -14.53
C THR A 108 2.53 -16.14 -14.62
N LYS A 109 3.59 -16.03 -15.43
CA LYS A 109 4.63 -17.07 -15.54
C LYS A 109 5.32 -17.35 -14.20
N ASP A 110 5.36 -16.34 -13.34
CA ASP A 110 5.95 -16.39 -12.01
C ASP A 110 5.06 -17.10 -10.97
N GLY A 111 3.91 -17.65 -11.40
CA GLY A 111 3.01 -18.41 -10.53
C GLY A 111 2.12 -17.57 -9.62
N TYR A 112 2.13 -16.24 -9.79
CA TYR A 112 1.19 -15.34 -9.13
C TYR A 112 -0.13 -15.31 -9.92
N ARG A 113 -1.24 -15.37 -9.18
CA ARG A 113 -2.61 -15.28 -9.68
C ARG A 113 -3.27 -14.01 -9.12
#